data_AF-A0A0C2T5Q8-F1
#
_entry.id   AF-A0A0C2T5Q8-F1
#
_cell.length_a   1.000
_cell.length_b   1.000
_cell.length_c   1.000
_cell.angle_alpha   90.00
_cell.angle_beta   90.00
_cell.angle_gamma   90.00
#
_symmetry.space_group_name_H-M   'P 1'
#
loop_
_entity.id
_entity.type
_entity.pdbx_description
1 polymer ?
#
loop_
_entity_poly.entity_id
_entity_poly.type
_entity_poly.pdbx_seq_one_letter_code
_entity_poly.pdbx_strand_id
1 'polypeptide(L)'
;DELMAYLEQDRERVNDVLAWWKEKQDVFPRLSRMAMDYQCVPATSVDVERAFSQGRILLSHIRNRLSAESTRSLLCLGAWFKADLVQTNDIIVASKLPELKKLEDSNTNHAMDLESN
;
A
#
# COMPACT_ATOMS: atom_id res chain seq x y z
N ASP A 1 12.15 -28.47 10.88
CA ASP A 1 12.03 -27.50 9.78
C ASP A 1 10.56 -27.09 9.68
N GLU A 2 10.25 -25.79 9.66
CA GLU A 2 8.88 -25.26 9.65
C GLU A 2 8.09 -25.75 8.43
N LEU A 3 8.75 -25.79 7.26
CA LEU A 3 8.13 -26.22 6.02
C LEU A 3 7.68 -27.69 6.08
N MET A 4 8.54 -28.57 6.58
CA MET A 4 8.21 -29.99 6.70
C MET A 4 7.06 -30.21 7.69
N ALA A 5 7.07 -29.52 8.83
CA ALA A 5 5.99 -29.60 9.81
C ALA A 5 4.64 -29.09 9.26
N TYR A 6 4.65 -28.06 8.42
CA TYR A 6 3.45 -27.58 7.72
C TYR A 6 2.95 -28.58 6.67
N LEU A 7 3.86 -29.18 5.89
CA LEU A 7 3.50 -30.14 4.84
C LEU A 7 2.99 -31.49 5.39
N GLU A 8 3.40 -31.85 6.60
CA GLU A 8 2.90 -33.04 7.33
C GLU A 8 1.47 -32.82 7.87
N GLN A 9 1.04 -31.57 8.01
CA GLN A 9 -0.25 -31.23 8.61
C GLN A 9 -1.41 -31.52 7.66
N ASP A 10 -2.54 -31.97 8.22
CA ASP A 10 -3.75 -32.20 7.44
C ASP A 10 -4.24 -30.91 6.77
N ARG A 11 -4.77 -31.06 5.56
CA ARG A 11 -5.27 -29.92 4.77
C ARG A 11 -6.58 -29.42 5.36
N GLU A 12 -6.57 -28.19 5.83
CA GLU A 12 -7.74 -27.48 6.33
C GLU A 12 -8.36 -26.60 5.23
N ARG A 13 -9.69 -26.49 5.20
CA ARG A 13 -10.37 -25.48 4.38
C ARG A 13 -10.45 -24.18 5.15
N VAL A 14 -9.76 -23.17 4.66
CA VAL A 14 -9.67 -21.85 5.27
C VAL A 14 -10.36 -20.82 4.39
N ASN A 15 -11.26 -20.03 4.99
CA ASN A 15 -11.96 -18.95 4.27
C ASN A 15 -11.10 -17.69 4.13
N ASP A 16 -10.35 -17.33 5.18
CA ASP A 16 -9.41 -16.22 5.19
C ASP A 16 -8.00 -16.73 5.48
N VAL A 17 -7.22 -16.90 4.40
CA VAL A 17 -5.88 -17.48 4.48
C VAL A 17 -4.89 -16.53 5.18
N LEU A 18 -5.10 -15.21 5.07
CA LEU A 18 -4.24 -14.23 5.73
C LEU A 18 -4.48 -14.22 7.25
N ALA A 19 -5.74 -14.28 7.68
CA ALA A 19 -6.07 -14.41 9.11
C ALA A 19 -5.50 -15.71 9.70
N TRP A 20 -5.60 -16.83 8.97
CA TRP A 20 -5.05 -18.10 9.42
C TRP A 20 -3.53 -18.06 9.57
N TRP A 21 -2.80 -17.49 8.60
CA TRP A 21 -1.34 -17.34 8.74
C TRP A 21 -0.95 -16.42 9.90
N LYS A 22 -1.76 -15.39 10.16
CA LYS A 22 -1.58 -14.50 11.32
C LYS A 22 -1.71 -15.24 12.64
N GLU A 23 -2.70 -16.12 12.77
CA GLU A 23 -2.89 -16.96 13.96
C GLU A 23 -1.76 -17.99 14.15
N LYS A 24 -1.13 -18.45 13.05
CA LYS A 24 -0.05 -19.44 13.08
C LYS A 24 1.35 -18.83 13.19
N GLN A 25 1.49 -17.51 13.36
CA GLN A 25 2.80 -16.85 13.44
C GLN A 25 3.69 -17.40 14.56
N ASP A 26 3.11 -17.76 15.70
CA ASP A 26 3.88 -18.32 16.82
C ASP A 26 4.40 -19.74 16.54
N VAL A 27 3.70 -20.50 15.70
CA VAL A 27 4.05 -21.88 15.32
C VAL A 27 5.01 -21.90 14.14
N PHE A 28 4.83 -20.98 13.20
CA PHE A 28 5.56 -20.90 11.93
C PHE A 28 6.09 -19.48 11.68
N PRO A 29 7.02 -18.95 12.48
CA PRO A 29 7.39 -17.54 12.45
C PRO A 29 8.03 -17.10 11.14
N ARG A 30 8.79 -17.97 10.46
CA ARG A 30 9.42 -17.63 9.17
C ARG A 30 8.49 -17.92 8.00
N LEU A 31 7.82 -19.07 8.05
CA LEU A 31 6.95 -19.50 6.96
C LEU A 31 5.68 -18.65 6.87
N SER A 32 5.07 -18.26 8.00
CA SER A 32 3.91 -17.34 8.01
C SER A 32 4.24 -16.00 7.38
N ARG A 33 5.42 -15.43 7.69
CA ARG A 33 5.87 -14.17 7.09
C ARG A 33 6.00 -14.28 5.57
N MET A 34 6.68 -15.32 5.09
CA MET A 34 6.82 -15.56 3.66
C MET A 34 5.45 -15.78 2.98
N ALA A 35 4.57 -16.57 3.59
CA ALA A 35 3.26 -16.86 3.02
C ALA A 35 2.37 -15.62 2.94
N MET A 36 2.36 -14.78 3.99
CA MET A 36 1.64 -13.51 3.96
C MET A 36 2.20 -12.58 2.88
N ASP A 37 3.52 -12.49 2.72
CA ASP A 37 4.15 -11.64 1.69
C ASP A 37 3.68 -12.04 0.27
N TYR A 38 3.59 -13.33 -0.02
CA TYR A 38 3.10 -13.81 -1.32
C TYR A 38 1.59 -13.67 -1.50
N GLN A 39 0.80 -13.91 -0.45
CA GLN A 39 -0.66 -13.89 -0.54
C GLN A 39 -1.26 -12.50 -0.53
N CYS A 40 -0.55 -11.50 -0.01
CA CYS A 40 -0.98 -10.10 -0.07
C CYS A 40 -0.84 -9.49 -1.48
N VAL A 41 -0.13 -10.15 -2.40
CA VAL A 41 0.00 -9.66 -3.77
C VAL A 41 -1.31 -9.91 -4.52
N PRO A 42 -1.94 -8.87 -5.11
CA PRO A 42 -3.15 -9.06 -5.89
C PRO A 42 -2.85 -9.94 -7.11
N ALA A 43 -3.74 -10.88 -7.41
CA ALA A 43 -3.57 -11.82 -8.52
C ALA A 43 -3.62 -11.13 -9.91
N THR A 44 -4.15 -9.91 -9.98
CA THR A 44 -4.35 -9.17 -11.23
C THR A 44 -4.08 -7.67 -11.04
N SER A 45 -3.89 -6.95 -12.15
CA SER A 45 -3.76 -5.48 -12.18
C SER A 45 -5.07 -4.72 -11.97
N VAL A 46 -6.21 -5.42 -11.80
CA VAL A 46 -7.56 -4.81 -11.78
C VAL A 46 -7.69 -3.74 -10.69
N ASP A 47 -7.12 -3.97 -9.51
CA ASP A 47 -7.18 -2.99 -8.42
C ASP A 47 -6.40 -1.71 -8.75
N VAL A 48 -5.26 -1.86 -9.41
CA VAL A 48 -4.43 -0.75 -9.87
C VAL A 48 -5.14 0.03 -10.97
N GLU A 49 -5.74 -0.66 -11.95
CA GLU A 49 -6.53 -0.04 -13.02
C GLU A 49 -7.75 0.69 -12.49
N ARG A 50 -8.44 0.12 -11.50
CA ARG A 50 -9.57 0.77 -10.81
C ARG A 50 -9.10 2.04 -10.09
N ALA A 51 -7.96 2.01 -9.40
CA ALA A 51 -7.39 3.18 -8.75
C ALA A 51 -7.05 4.30 -9.76
N PHE A 52 -6.43 3.95 -10.90
CA PHE A 52 -6.14 4.91 -11.97
C PHE A 52 -7.40 5.48 -12.62
N SER A 53 -8.43 4.66 -12.84
CA SER A 53 -9.72 5.12 -13.38
C SER A 53 -10.40 6.11 -12.43
N GLN A 54 -10.39 5.85 -11.12
CA GLN A 54 -10.86 6.81 -10.11
C GLN A 54 -10.01 8.09 -10.08
N GLY A 55 -8.69 7.95 -10.24
CA GLY A 55 -7.77 9.08 -10.38
C GLY A 55 -8.11 9.99 -11.56
N ARG A 56 -8.49 9.40 -12.70
CA ARG A 56 -8.95 10.17 -13.87
C ARG A 56 -10.19 10.99 -13.57
N ILE A 57 -11.12 10.50 -12.74
CA ILE A 57 -12.31 11.26 -12.30
C ILE A 57 -11.88 12.44 -11.44
N LEU A 58 -10.97 12.24 -10.47
CA LEU A 58 -10.42 13.34 -9.66
C LEU A 58 -9.72 14.39 -10.52
N LEU A 59 -8.87 13.97 -11.45
CA LEU A 59 -8.15 14.86 -12.38
C LEU A 59 -9.10 15.58 -13.36
N SER A 60 -10.16 14.91 -13.80
CA SER A 60 -11.15 15.44 -14.76
C SER A 60 -12.10 16.44 -14.12
N HIS A 61 -12.63 16.14 -12.93
CA HIS A 61 -13.63 16.99 -12.26
C HIS A 61 -13.00 18.19 -11.56
N ILE A 62 -11.72 18.10 -11.20
CA ILE A 62 -11.02 19.12 -10.44
C ILE A 62 -9.97 19.75 -11.37
N ARG A 63 -10.38 20.60 -12.33
CA ARG A 63 -9.51 21.47 -13.17
C ARG A 63 -8.61 22.45 -12.39
N ASN A 64 -8.29 22.13 -11.13
CA ASN A 64 -7.32 22.80 -10.30
C ASN A 64 -5.91 22.34 -10.70
N ARG A 65 -4.95 23.25 -10.61
CA ARG A 65 -3.52 23.00 -10.85
C ARG A 65 -2.92 22.16 -9.70
N LEU A 66 -3.49 20.98 -9.43
CA LEU A 66 -2.99 20.04 -8.43
C LEU A 66 -1.71 19.40 -8.96
N SER A 67 -0.69 19.30 -8.11
CA SER A 67 0.50 18.55 -8.42
C SER A 67 0.22 17.04 -8.43
N ALA A 68 1.13 16.27 -9.02
CA ALA A 68 1.09 14.80 -8.93
C ALA A 68 1.10 14.32 -7.47
N GLU A 69 1.85 15.01 -6.60
CA GLU A 69 1.92 14.75 -5.16
C GLU A 69 0.53 14.91 -4.50
N SER A 70 -0.14 16.06 -4.70
CA SER A 70 -1.47 16.30 -4.13
C SER A 70 -2.52 15.31 -4.66
N THR A 71 -2.43 14.95 -5.95
CA THR A 71 -3.32 13.96 -6.57
C THR A 71 -3.15 12.59 -5.93
N ARG A 72 -1.89 12.14 -5.74
CA ARG A 72 -1.57 10.87 -5.07
C ARG A 72 -2.08 10.86 -3.64
N SER A 73 -1.82 11.93 -2.88
CA SER A 73 -2.26 12.03 -1.48
C SER A 73 -3.78 11.95 -1.35
N LEU A 74 -4.52 12.62 -2.25
CA LEU A 74 -5.98 12.57 -2.24
C LEU A 74 -6.53 11.18 -2.60
N LEU A 75 -5.90 10.50 -3.56
CA LEU A 75 -6.25 9.11 -3.90
C LEU A 75 -6.01 8.16 -2.73
N CYS A 76 -4.84 8.22 -2.09
CA CYS A 76 -4.51 7.41 -0.92
C CYS A 76 -5.48 7.68 0.23
N LEU A 77 -5.72 8.96 0.55
CA LEU A 77 -6.64 9.35 1.62
C LEU A 77 -8.05 8.83 1.36
N GLY A 78 -8.56 8.95 0.13
CA GLY A 78 -9.86 8.42 -0.25
C GLY A 78 -9.94 6.89 -0.17
N ALA A 79 -8.86 6.18 -0.49
CA ALA A 79 -8.78 4.73 -0.35
C ALA A 79 -8.75 4.29 1.13
N TRP A 80 -7.93 4.96 1.95
CA TRP A 80 -7.83 4.67 3.39
C TRP A 80 -9.12 4.99 4.14
N PHE A 81 -9.81 6.06 3.79
CA PHE A 81 -11.11 6.39 4.35
C PHE A 81 -12.15 5.29 4.07
N LYS A 82 -12.20 4.76 2.84
CA LYS A 82 -13.09 3.65 2.48
C LYS A 82 -12.73 2.32 3.15
N ALA A 83 -11.47 2.17 3.57
CA ALA A 83 -10.97 1.00 4.27
C ALA A 83 -11.07 1.13 5.80
N ASP A 84 -11.74 2.18 6.31
CA ASP A 84 -11.83 2.52 7.74
C ASP A 84 -10.47 2.67 8.45
N LEU A 85 -9.41 2.95 7.69
CA LEU A 85 -8.06 3.20 8.21
C LEU A 85 -7.86 4.65 8.67
N VAL A 86 -8.70 5.56 8.17
CA VAL A 86 -8.70 6.99 8.52
C VAL A 86 -10.13 7.43 8.74
N GLN A 87 -10.39 8.07 9.87
CA GLN A 87 -11.70 8.61 10.22
C GLN A 87 -11.75 10.13 10.04
N THR A 88 -12.96 10.69 10.00
CA THR A 88 -13.15 12.15 9.87
C THR A 88 -12.43 12.94 10.96
N ASN A 89 -12.34 12.40 12.18
CA ASN A 89 -11.64 13.06 13.27
C ASN A 89 -10.13 13.19 13.01
N ASP A 90 -9.51 12.17 12.40
CA ASP A 90 -8.09 12.19 12.04
C ASP A 90 -7.82 13.30 11.01
N ILE A 91 -8.74 13.48 10.05
CA ILE A 91 -8.67 14.56 9.04
C ILE A 91 -8.81 15.93 9.70
N ILE A 92 -9.73 16.08 10.65
CA ILE A 92 -9.92 17.34 11.38
C ILE A 92 -8.66 17.70 12.17
N VAL A 93 -8.05 16.72 12.86
CA VAL A 93 -6.79 16.95 13.58
C VAL A 93 -5.69 17.32 12.59
N ALA A 94 -5.51 16.55 11.51
CA ALA A 94 -4.53 16.81 10.46
C ALA A 94 -4.66 18.21 9.83
N SER A 95 -5.89 18.68 9.61
CA SER A 95 -6.15 20.01 9.04
C SER A 95 -5.74 21.18 9.94
N LYS A 96 -5.57 20.92 11.24
CA LYS A 96 -5.17 21.90 12.26
C LYS A 96 -3.67 21.86 12.57
N LEU A 97 -2.94 20.86 12.06
CA LEU A 97 -1.50 20.77 12.29
C LEU A 97 -0.75 21.89 11.54
N PRO A 98 0.33 22.44 12.11
CA PRO A 98 1.20 23.36 11.40
C PRO A 98 1.78 22.66 10.16
N GLU A 99 1.93 23.38 9.05
CA GLU A 99 2.52 22.80 7.84
C GLU A 99 3.91 22.24 8.13
N LEU A 100 4.08 20.94 7.87
CA LEU A 100 5.39 20.30 7.94
C LEU A 100 6.24 20.85 6.80
N LYS A 101 7.43 21.38 7.13
CA LYS A 101 8.43 21.70 6.12
C LYS A 101 8.67 20.44 5.30
N LYS A 102 8.52 20.55 3.97
CA LYS A 102 8.84 19.47 3.05
C LYS A 102 10.25 18.96 3.39
N LEU A 103 10.35 17.65 3.65
CA LEU A 103 11.65 16.99 3.62
C LEU A 103 12.15 17.14 2.18
N GLU A 104 13.16 17.97 1.98
CA GLU A 104 13.81 18.07 0.68
C GLU A 104 14.34 16.69 0.32
N ASP A 105 13.77 16.10 -0.75
CA ASP A 105 14.28 14.88 -1.34
C ASP A 105 15.70 15.16 -1.86
N SER A 106 16.69 14.81 -1.03
CA SER A 106 18.08 14.67 -1.46
C SER A 106 18.18 13.44 -2.37
N ASN A 107 17.81 13.60 -3.65
CA ASN A 107 18.33 12.79 -4.75
C ASN A 107 17.90 13.36 -6.12
N THR A 108 18.45 14.51 -6.46
CA THR A 108 18.75 14.87 -7.85
C THR A 108 20.21 15.28 -7.88
N ASN A 109 21.11 14.32 -8.15
CA ASN A 109 22.47 14.51 -8.71
C ASN A 109 23.22 13.17 -8.84
N HIS A 110 22.72 12.21 -9.64
CA HIS A 110 23.60 11.22 -10.28
C HIS A 110 22.94 10.52 -11.47
N ALA A 111 22.61 11.29 -12.52
CA ALA A 111 22.31 10.76 -13.84
C ALA A 111 22.54 11.84 -14.92
N MET A 112 23.75 12.40 -14.94
CA MET A 112 24.34 13.02 -16.11
C MET A 112 25.83 12.77 -15.96
N ASP A 113 26.33 11.75 -16.65
CA ASP A 113 27.71 11.59 -17.11
C ASP A 113 27.81 10.18 -17.67
N LEU A 114 27.36 9.99 -18.92
CA LEU A 114 27.79 8.93 -19.84
C LEU A 114 27.23 9.26 -21.23
N GLU A 115 27.62 10.41 -21.77
CA GLU A 115 27.63 10.68 -23.22
C GLU A 115 28.49 11.92 -23.49
N SER A 116 29.81 11.75 -23.54
CA SER A 116 30.74 12.46 -24.44
C SER A 116 32.20 12.13 -24.12
N ASN A 117 32.92 11.71 -25.18
CA ASN A 117 34.34 11.35 -25.31
C ASN A 117 34.79 9.99 -24.75
#